data_AF-A0A547PT94-F1
#
_entry.id   AF-A0A547PT94-F1
#
_cell.length_a   1.000
_cell.length_b   1.000
_cell.length_c   1.000
_cell.angle_alpha   90.00
_cell.angle_beta   90.00
_cell.angle_gamma   90.00
#
_symmetry.space_group_name_H-M   'P 1'
#
loop_
_entity.id
_entity.type
_entity.pdbx_description
1 polymer ?
#
loop_
_entity_poly.entity_id
_entity_poly.type
_entity_poly.pdbx_seq_one_letter_code
_entity_poly.pdbx_strand_id
1 'polypeptide(L)'
;MLRQYEPQRFRDQVIRGKTCRVGTVDVGSIRIVGGVKVMVEGWIPRDYACHINGRFVTKRIRGGHLAQIRVLRTGQKKILADHYLVNADEIHG
;
A
#
# COMPACT_ATOMS: atom_id res chain seq x y z
N MET A 1 -5.53 7.03 -19.22
CA MET A 1 -6.72 6.54 -18.50
C MET A 1 -6.39 5.19 -17.89
N LEU A 2 -6.00 5.15 -16.60
CA LEU A 2 -5.52 3.92 -15.96
C LEU A 2 -6.73 3.20 -15.32
N ARG A 3 -7.23 2.15 -15.96
CA ARG A 3 -8.18 1.22 -15.33
C ARG A 3 -7.45 0.43 -14.24
N GLN A 4 -7.82 0.67 -12.99
CA GLN A 4 -7.30 -0.04 -11.82
C GLN A 4 -8.24 -1.22 -11.51
N TYR A 5 -7.69 -2.42 -11.29
CA TYR A 5 -8.46 -3.62 -10.95
C TYR A 5 -8.45 -3.87 -9.43
N GLU A 6 -9.59 -4.36 -8.93
CA GLU A 6 -10.08 -4.53 -7.56
C GLU A 6 -9.35 -5.55 -6.68
N PRO A 7 -8.86 -5.16 -5.49
CA PRO A 7 -8.50 -6.09 -4.41
C PRO A 7 -9.69 -6.86 -3.80
N GLN A 8 -9.45 -7.95 -3.06
CA GLN A 8 -10.52 -8.61 -2.29
C GLN A 8 -10.83 -7.90 -0.96
N ARG A 9 -9.96 -6.96 -0.55
CA ARG A 9 -10.13 -6.03 0.58
C ARG A 9 -9.45 -4.71 0.25
N PHE A 10 -10.17 -3.84 -0.44
CA PHE A 10 -9.80 -2.44 -0.62
C PHE A 10 -11.01 -1.61 -0.30
N ARG A 11 -10.75 -0.36 0.08
CA ARG A 11 -11.79 0.66 0.14
C ARG A 11 -11.34 1.83 -0.72
N ASP A 12 -12.30 2.46 -1.36
CA ASP A 12 -12.10 3.75 -1.99
C ASP A 12 -12.18 4.83 -0.91
N GLN A 13 -11.17 5.69 -0.84
CA GLN A 13 -11.15 6.81 0.10
C GLN A 13 -10.76 8.09 -0.63
N VAL A 14 -11.46 9.18 -0.34
CA VAL A 14 -11.12 10.50 -0.89
C VAL A 14 -9.95 11.07 -0.08
N ILE A 15 -8.79 11.19 -0.72
CA ILE A 15 -7.57 11.75 -0.14
C ILE A 15 -7.22 13.00 -0.93
N ARG A 16 -7.19 14.16 -0.27
CA ARG A 16 -6.87 15.46 -0.90
C ARG A 16 -7.69 15.72 -2.19
N GLY A 17 -8.99 15.40 -2.14
CA GLY A 17 -9.91 15.57 -3.26
C GLY A 17 -9.79 14.54 -4.39
N LYS A 18 -8.94 13.50 -4.25
CA LYS A 18 -8.80 12.41 -5.21
C LYS A 18 -9.26 11.09 -4.61
N THR A 19 -10.10 10.35 -5.33
CA THR A 19 -10.46 8.99 -4.93
C THR A 19 -9.24 8.08 -5.08
N CYS A 20 -8.74 7.57 -3.96
CA CYS A 20 -7.59 6.68 -3.88
C CYS A 20 -8.05 5.33 -3.34
N ARG A 21 -7.65 4.24 -4.02
CA ARG A 21 -7.77 2.88 -3.49
C ARG A 21 -6.72 2.66 -2.43
N VAL A 22 -7.14 2.44 -1.19
CA VAL A 22 -6.23 2.13 -0.10
C VAL A 22 -6.14 0.62 0.12
N GLY A 23 -4.93 0.13 0.29
CA GLY A 23 -4.69 -1.16 0.95
C GLY A 23 -5.12 -1.05 2.41
N THR A 24 -5.37 -2.19 3.06
CA THR A 24 -6.07 -2.44 4.34
C THR A 24 -5.95 -1.41 5.49
N VAL A 25 -4.97 -0.51 5.45
CA VAL A 25 -4.67 0.52 6.45
C VAL A 25 -4.69 1.93 5.84
N ASP A 26 -5.21 2.89 6.59
CA ASP A 26 -5.45 4.26 6.14
C ASP A 26 -4.15 5.02 5.86
N VAL A 27 -4.15 5.84 4.80
CA VAL A 27 -3.08 6.83 4.60
C VAL A 27 -3.16 7.87 5.71
N GLY A 28 -2.02 8.23 6.28
CA GLY A 28 -1.90 9.08 7.45
C GLY A 28 -1.89 8.31 8.78
N SER A 29 -2.26 7.02 8.77
CA SER A 29 -2.18 6.21 9.99
C SER A 29 -0.72 6.03 10.44
N ILE A 30 -0.54 6.06 11.76
CA ILE A 30 0.75 5.80 12.40
C ILE A 30 0.72 4.38 12.96
N ARG A 31 1.73 3.59 12.60
CA ARG A 31 1.87 2.18 12.98
C ARG A 31 3.21 1.93 13.63
N ILE A 32 3.28 0.93 14.51
CA ILE A 32 4.55 0.40 15.05
C ILE A 32 4.92 -0.86 14.28
N VAL A 33 5.93 -0.77 13.42
CA VAL A 33 6.45 -1.92 12.66
C VAL A 33 7.83 -2.28 13.20
N GLY A 34 7.97 -3.46 13.81
CA GLY A 34 9.24 -3.92 14.38
C GLY A 34 9.82 -2.95 15.43
N GLY A 35 8.96 -2.36 16.25
CA GLY A 35 9.35 -1.35 17.26
C GLY A 35 9.60 0.06 16.70
N VAL A 36 9.41 0.29 15.40
CA VAL A 36 9.62 1.60 14.76
C VAL A 36 8.29 2.25 14.39
N LYS A 37 8.09 3.51 14.83
CA LYS A 37 6.94 4.31 14.43
C LYS A 37 7.07 4.75 12.97
N VAL A 38 6.08 4.40 12.15
CA VAL A 38 6.01 4.71 10.73
C VAL A 38 4.64 5.32 10.41
N MET A 39 4.61 6.26 9.46
CA MET A 39 3.38 6.84 8.94
C MET A 39 3.15 6.36 7.51
N VAL A 40 1.95 5.90 7.19
CA VAL A 40 1.58 5.52 5.82
C VAL A 40 1.37 6.79 5.00
N GLU A 41 2.11 6.95 3.91
CA GLU A 41 2.00 8.12 3.02
C GLU A 41 1.22 7.82 1.73
N GLY A 42 1.17 6.56 1.30
CA GLY A 42 0.48 6.18 0.08
C GLY A 42 0.64 4.69 -0.24
N TRP A 43 -0.08 4.25 -1.26
CA TRP A 43 -0.09 2.86 -1.71
C TRP A 43 0.43 2.76 -3.15
N ILE A 44 1.37 1.85 -3.37
CA ILE A 44 2.03 1.56 -4.64
C ILE A 44 1.48 0.23 -5.17
N PRO A 45 0.94 0.20 -6.39
CA PRO A 45 0.48 -1.03 -7.02
C PRO A 45 1.68 -1.92 -7.40
N ARG A 46 1.48 -3.25 -7.33
CA ARG A 46 2.51 -4.22 -7.75
C ARG A 46 2.14 -4.84 -9.09
N ASP A 47 3.04 -4.69 -10.05
CA ASP A 47 2.96 -5.30 -11.37
C ASP A 47 3.99 -6.46 -11.47
N TYR A 48 3.62 -7.59 -12.05
CA TYR A 48 4.53 -8.71 -12.33
C TYR A 48 4.40 -9.16 -13.78
N ALA A 49 5.52 -9.53 -14.38
CA ALA A 49 5.52 -10.17 -15.68
C ALA A 49 5.04 -11.63 -15.52
N CYS A 50 4.08 -12.03 -16.34
CA CYS A 50 3.62 -13.40 -16.43
C CYS A 50 3.67 -13.86 -17.89
N HIS A 51 3.97 -15.14 -18.10
CA HIS A 51 3.96 -15.72 -19.44
C HIS A 51 2.61 -16.39 -19.69
N ILE A 52 1.88 -15.92 -20.70
CA ILE A 52 0.55 -16.44 -21.07
C ILE A 52 0.53 -16.66 -22.57
N ASN A 53 0.20 -17.88 -23.00
CA ASN A 53 0.09 -18.26 -24.42
C ASN A 53 1.29 -17.80 -25.29
N GLY A 54 2.52 -18.00 -24.81
CA GLY A 54 3.72 -17.65 -25.57
C GLY A 54 4.12 -16.17 -25.54
N ARG A 55 3.47 -15.33 -24.70
CA ARG A 55 3.76 -13.90 -24.60
C ARG A 55 3.99 -13.46 -23.15
N PHE A 56 4.92 -12.53 -22.96
CA PHE A 56 5.06 -11.81 -21.70
C PHE A 56 3.95 -10.76 -21.56
N VAL A 57 3.17 -10.86 -20.49
CA VAL A 57 2.09 -9.95 -20.16
C VAL A 57 2.36 -9.39 -18.76
N THR A 58 2.28 -8.07 -18.61
CA THR A 58 2.32 -7.44 -17.28
C THR A 58 0.95 -7.59 -16.62
N LYS A 59 0.89 -8.33 -15.52
CA LYS A 59 -0.31 -8.44 -14.68
C LYS A 59 -0.16 -7.59 -13.44
N ARG A 60 -1.21 -6.82 -13.14
CA ARG A 60 -1.34 -6.12 -11.87
C ARG A 60 -1.91 -7.05 -10.82
N ILE A 61 -1.23 -7.21 -9.68
CA ILE A 61 -1.72 -8.04 -8.57
C ILE A 61 -2.78 -7.26 -7.82
N ARG A 62 -3.87 -7.95 -7.46
CA ARG A 62 -4.99 -7.44 -6.66
C ARG A 62 -4.74 -7.51 -5.14
N GLY A 63 -3.51 -7.77 -4.70
CA GLY A 63 -3.15 -7.98 -3.29
C GLY A 63 -1.64 -7.95 -3.10
N GLY A 64 -1.17 -7.87 -1.85
CA GLY A 64 0.26 -7.67 -1.57
C GLY A 64 0.71 -6.27 -1.97
N HIS A 65 -0.10 -5.27 -1.65
CA HIS A 65 0.20 -3.87 -1.97
C HIS A 65 1.42 -3.41 -1.20
N LEU A 66 2.14 -2.47 -1.80
CA LEU A 66 3.30 -1.87 -1.17
C LEU A 66 2.90 -0.49 -0.66
N ALA A 67 2.93 -0.28 0.65
CA ALA A 67 2.78 1.05 1.23
C ALA A 67 4.10 1.82 1.10
N GLN A 68 4.03 3.06 0.62
CA GLN A 68 5.05 4.03 0.91
C GLN A 68 4.85 4.52 2.35
N ILE A 69 5.86 4.34 3.17
CA ILE A 69 5.86 4.76 4.57
C ILE A 69 6.96 5.79 4.82
N ARG A 70 6.74 6.64 5.81
CA ARG A 70 7.75 7.54 6.37
C ARG A 70 8.08 7.10 7.79
N VAL A 71 9.36 6.81 8.04
CA VAL A 71 9.85 6.53 9.39
C VAL A 71 9.85 7.83 10.18
N LEU A 72 9.08 7.91 11.27
CA LEU A 72 8.89 9.18 11.99
C LEU A 72 10.16 9.65 12.71
N ARG A 73 11.01 8.72 13.17
CA ARG A 73 12.27 9.04 13.86
C ARG A 73 13.29 9.70 12.93
N THR A 74 13.38 9.27 11.68
CA THR A 74 14.47 9.67 10.76
C THR A 74 13.97 10.45 9.54
N GLY A 75 12.66 10.55 9.34
CA GLY A 75 12.04 11.13 8.14
C GLY A 75 12.21 10.29 6.87
N GLN A 76 12.94 9.17 6.91
CA GLN A 76 13.22 8.36 5.74
C GLN A 76 11.96 7.73 5.15
N LYS A 77 11.85 7.76 3.83
CA LYS A 77 10.79 7.08 3.08
C LYS A 77 11.23 5.67 2.72
N LYS A 78 10.35 4.71 2.95
CA LYS A 78 10.56 3.30 2.62
C LYS A 78 9.31 2.72 2.00
N ILE A 79 9.47 1.57 1.35
CA ILE A 79 8.38 0.80 0.80
C ILE A 79 8.22 -0.45 1.66
N LEU A 80 7.01 -0.72 2.12
CA LEU A 80 6.70 -1.83 3.01
C LEU A 80 5.46 -2.58 2.50
N ALA A 81 5.46 -3.91 2.57
CA ALA A 81 4.30 -4.68 2.17
C ALA A 81 3.13 -4.52 3.16
N ASP A 82 1.91 -4.53 2.63
CA ASP A 82 0.66 -4.37 3.36
C ASP A 82 0.53 -5.27 4.60
N HIS A 83 0.92 -6.54 4.52
CA HIS A 83 0.81 -7.51 5.61
C HIS A 83 1.62 -7.12 6.86
N TYR A 84 2.72 -6.36 6.71
CA TYR A 84 3.46 -5.85 7.87
C TYR A 84 2.73 -4.71 8.58
N LEU A 85 1.82 -4.02 7.89
CA LEU A 85 1.02 -2.93 8.46
C LEU A 85 -0.28 -3.44 9.09
N VAL A 86 -0.87 -4.48 8.52
CA VAL A 86 -2.12 -5.09 9.03
C VAL A 86 -1.95 -5.66 10.44
N ASN A 87 -0.81 -6.27 10.70
CA ASN A 87 -0.50 -6.86 12.01
C ASN A 87 0.20 -5.88 12.96
N ALA A 88 0.38 -4.62 12.56
CA ALA A 88 1.09 -3.62 13.34
C ALA A 88 0.12 -2.83 14.22
N ASP A 89 0.55 -2.55 15.45
CA ASP A 89 -0.23 -1.76 16.40
C ASP A 89 -0.49 -0.35 15.85
N GLU A 90 -1.75 0.08 15.95
CA GLU A 90 -2.15 1.45 15.66
C GLU A 90 -1.80 2.37 16.82
N ILE A 91 -1.26 3.54 16.50
CA ILE A 91 -1.20 4.64 17.46
C ILE A 91 -2.28 5.64 17.07
N HIS A 92 -3.29 5.78 17.92
CA HIS A 92 -4.19 6.93 17.88
C HIS A 92 -3.47 8.10 18.57
N GLY A 93 -3.09 9.09 17.76
CA GLY A 93 -2.52 10.35 18.24
C GLY A 93 -3.60 11.34 18.64
#